data_AF-A0A8T6HR33-F1
#
_entry.id   AF-A0A8T6HR33-F1
#
_cell.length_a   1.000
_cell.length_b   1.000
_cell.length_c   1.000
_cell.angle_alpha   90.00
_cell.angle_beta   90.00
_cell.angle_gamma   90.00
#
_symmetry.space_group_name_H-M   'P 1'
#
loop_
_entity.id
_entity.type
_entity.pdbx_description
1 polymer ?
#
loop_
_entity_poly.entity_id
_entity_poly.type
_entity_poly.pdbx_seq_one_letter_code
_entity_poly.pdbx_strand_id
1 'polypeptide(L)'
;MSAPATESADMPAQSREGPFSLSPVSERRWELFRSNRRSVWSLWIFMVLFTVSLFAEFIANDRPFFVWYDGQAYWPVVFDYQEANFGGPFPTEAVYRDPWLKQRIEENGFALWPPIRYHHTT
;
A
#
# COMPACT_ATOMS: atom_id res chain seq x y z
N MET A 1 56.54 42.17 -33.20
CA MET A 1 55.25 42.86 -32.96
C MET A 1 54.26 41.83 -32.46
N SER A 2 53.72 42.08 -31.28
CA SER A 2 53.17 41.11 -30.34
C SER A 2 51.78 40.60 -30.71
N ALA A 3 51.51 39.34 -30.37
CA ALA A 3 50.15 38.81 -30.27
C ALA A 3 49.41 39.46 -29.09
N PRO A 4 48.10 39.74 -29.21
CA PRO A 4 47.25 39.89 -28.05
C PRO A 4 46.47 38.58 -27.82
N ALA A 5 46.79 37.93 -26.71
CA ALA A 5 45.92 36.96 -26.05
C ALA A 5 45.09 37.73 -25.03
N THR A 6 43.77 37.78 -25.21
CA THR A 6 42.75 37.93 -24.16
C THR A 6 41.40 38.00 -24.84
N GLU A 7 40.57 36.98 -24.65
CA GLU A 7 39.21 37.14 -24.10
C GLU A 7 38.62 35.73 -23.91
N SER A 8 39.11 35.03 -22.89
CA SER A 8 38.40 33.88 -22.34
C SER A 8 37.13 34.42 -21.67
N ALA A 9 36.07 34.56 -22.47
CA ALA A 9 34.75 34.94 -22.00
C ALA A 9 34.32 34.00 -20.86
N ASP A 10 34.20 34.60 -19.68
CA ASP A 10 33.67 34.03 -18.46
C ASP A 10 32.21 33.62 -18.72
N MET A 11 31.99 32.36 -19.11
CA MET A 11 30.64 31.81 -19.22
C MET A 11 30.11 31.62 -17.80
N PRO A 12 28.96 32.24 -17.43
CA PRO A 12 28.40 32.06 -16.12
C PRO A 12 28.13 30.57 -15.91
N ALA A 13 28.75 30.01 -14.88
CA ALA A 13 28.57 28.62 -14.49
C ALA A 13 27.08 28.34 -14.30
N GLN A 14 26.48 27.62 -15.25
CA GLN A 14 25.11 27.13 -15.14
C GLN A 14 25.04 26.27 -13.88
N SER A 15 24.30 26.77 -12.88
CA SER A 15 24.02 26.06 -11.64
C SER A 15 23.36 24.73 -11.99
N ARG A 16 24.08 23.64 -11.76
CA ARG A 16 23.59 22.28 -11.91
C ARG A 16 22.52 22.03 -10.85
N GLU A 17 21.28 22.40 -11.16
CA GLU A 17 20.09 21.99 -10.43
C GLU A 17 20.06 20.44 -10.46
N GLY A 18 20.42 19.81 -9.33
CA GLY A 18 20.34 18.37 -9.20
C GLY A 18 18.88 17.90 -9.29
N PRO A 19 18.61 16.61 -9.53
CA PRO A 19 17.24 16.09 -9.72
C PRO A 19 16.33 16.22 -8.49
N PHE A 20 16.82 16.78 -7.39
CA PHE A 20 16.12 16.94 -6.12
C PHE A 20 16.00 18.41 -5.67
N SER A 21 16.45 19.40 -6.46
CA SER A 21 16.18 20.80 -6.11
C SER A 21 14.72 21.15 -6.40
N LEU A 22 14.01 21.58 -5.36
CA LEU A 22 12.67 22.12 -5.53
C LEU A 22 12.79 23.43 -6.29
N SER A 23 12.01 23.57 -7.37
CA SER A 23 11.97 24.84 -8.08
C SER A 23 11.58 25.96 -7.10
N PRO A 24 12.13 27.18 -7.23
CA PRO A 24 11.82 28.30 -6.33
C PRO A 24 10.32 28.67 -6.33
N VAL A 25 9.57 28.24 -7.36
CA VAL A 25 8.11 28.36 -7.43
C VAL A 25 7.42 27.33 -6.55
N SER A 26 7.91 26.09 -6.52
CA SER A 26 7.39 25.02 -5.66
C SER A 26 7.63 25.32 -4.18
N GLU A 27 8.80 25.86 -3.83
CA GLU A 27 9.14 26.23 -2.45
C GLU A 27 8.20 27.31 -1.91
N ARG A 28 7.98 28.40 -2.66
CA ARG A 28 7.01 29.45 -2.28
C ARG A 28 5.58 28.91 -2.14
N ARG A 29 5.17 27.99 -3.02
CA ARG A 29 3.84 27.34 -2.92
C ARG A 29 3.72 26.50 -1.65
N TRP A 30 4.79 25.81 -1.26
CA TRP A 30 4.82 25.03 -0.01
C TRP A 30 4.73 25.91 1.24
N GLU A 31 5.42 27.05 1.25
CA GLU A 31 5.33 28.03 2.34
C GLU A 31 3.91 28.61 2.47
N LEU A 32 3.29 28.99 1.35
CA LEU A 32 1.90 29.46 1.30
C LEU A 32 0.93 28.37 1.76
N PHE A 33 1.16 27.11 1.39
CA PHE A 33 0.35 25.97 1.82
C PHE A 33 0.46 25.73 3.34
N ARG A 34 1.68 25.78 3.89
CA ARG A 34 1.95 25.52 5.30
C ARG A 34 1.48 26.65 6.22
N SER A 35 1.45 27.89 5.73
CA SER A 35 0.90 29.02 6.49
C SER A 35 -0.63 28.95 6.64
N ASN A 36 -1.34 28.25 5.73
CA ASN A 36 -2.77 28.03 5.83
C ASN A 36 -3.11 26.78 6.66
N ARG A 37 -3.63 26.99 7.88
CA ARG A 37 -4.01 25.89 8.79
C ARG A 37 -5.03 24.94 8.16
N ARG A 38 -5.96 25.42 7.34
CA ARG A 38 -6.99 24.58 6.69
C ARG A 38 -6.36 23.63 5.67
N SER A 39 -5.40 24.13 4.88
CA SER A 39 -4.66 23.33 3.90
C SER A 39 -3.90 22.17 4.54
N VAL A 40 -3.24 22.42 5.69
CA VAL A 40 -2.54 21.38 6.45
C VAL A 40 -3.51 20.34 7.04
N TRP A 41 -4.64 20.77 7.60
CA TRP A 41 -5.66 19.85 8.12
C TRP A 41 -6.28 18.98 7.01
N SER A 42 -6.61 19.57 5.86
CA SER A 42 -7.11 18.83 4.70
C SER A 42 -6.07 17.83 4.18
N LEU A 43 -4.79 18.19 4.15
CA LEU A 43 -3.72 17.25 3.79
C LEU A 43 -3.67 16.07 4.76
N TRP A 44 -3.75 16.32 6.07
CA TRP A 44 -3.75 15.26 7.08
C TRP A 44 -4.96 14.33 6.96
N ILE A 45 -6.17 14.88 6.81
CA ILE A 45 -7.39 14.08 6.63
C ILE A 45 -7.26 13.24 5.36
N PHE A 46 -6.85 13.85 4.24
CA PHE A 46 -6.64 13.14 2.99
C PHE A 46 -5.58 12.05 3.14
N MET A 47 -4.44 12.34 3.79
CA MET A 47 -3.36 11.38 3.99
C MET A 47 -3.81 10.19 4.83
N VAL A 48 -4.61 10.42 5.88
CA VAL A 48 -5.20 9.35 6.70
C VAL A 48 -6.15 8.49 5.87
N LEU A 49 -7.11 9.12 5.17
CA LEU A 49 -8.06 8.40 4.31
C LEU A 49 -7.36 7.62 3.20
N PHE A 50 -6.38 8.25 2.55
CA PHE A 50 -5.57 7.62 1.51
C PHE A 50 -4.80 6.43 2.06
N THR A 51 -4.12 6.58 3.19
CA THR A 51 -3.40 5.48 3.84
C THR A 51 -4.34 4.33 4.20
N VAL A 52 -5.48 4.63 4.82
CA VAL A 52 -6.49 3.60 5.15
C VAL A 52 -7.01 2.92 3.89
N SER A 53 -7.19 3.64 2.77
CA SER A 53 -7.62 3.06 1.49
C SER A 53 -6.59 2.10 0.89
N LEU A 54 -5.29 2.41 0.99
CA LEU A 54 -4.22 1.51 0.53
C LEU A 54 -4.16 0.22 1.34
N PHE A 55 -4.49 0.27 2.63
CA PHE A 55 -4.52 -0.88 3.51
C PHE A 55 -5.94 -1.44 3.72
N ALA A 56 -6.91 -1.04 2.90
CA ALA A 56 -8.30 -1.48 3.06
C ALA A 56 -8.42 -2.99 2.92
N GLU A 57 -7.69 -3.57 1.97
CA GLU A 57 -7.62 -5.02 1.75
C GLU A 57 -7.06 -5.78 2.97
N PHE A 58 -6.25 -5.14 3.82
CA PHE A 58 -5.77 -5.76 5.06
C PHE A 58 -6.76 -5.59 6.22
N ILE A 59 -7.48 -4.46 6.26
CA ILE A 59 -8.40 -4.15 7.35
C ILE A 59 -9.75 -4.86 7.16
N ALA A 60 -10.21 -4.94 5.92
CA ALA A 60 -11.50 -5.46 5.50
C ALA A 60 -11.29 -6.49 4.37
N ASN A 61 -10.68 -7.62 4.72
CA ASN A 61 -10.53 -8.75 3.80
C ASN A 61 -11.69 -9.75 3.98
N ASP A 62 -11.96 -10.52 2.94
CA ASP A 62 -12.86 -11.66 2.99
C ASP A 62 -12.19 -12.98 3.39
N ARG A 63 -10.86 -12.99 3.45
CA ARG A 63 -10.02 -14.12 3.83
C ARG A 63 -9.33 -13.88 5.18
N PRO A 64 -9.04 -14.95 5.93
CA PRO A 64 -8.22 -14.85 7.14
C PRO A 64 -6.76 -14.53 6.81
N PHE A 65 -6.05 -13.88 7.72
CA PHE A 65 -4.61 -13.63 7.59
C PHE A 65 -3.81 -14.92 7.64
N PHE A 66 -4.25 -15.84 8.50
CA PHE A 66 -3.56 -17.08 8.79
C PHE A 66 -4.56 -18.19 9.09
N VAL A 67 -4.27 -19.39 8.63
CA VAL A 67 -5.02 -20.60 8.95
C VAL A 67 -4.04 -21.70 9.33
N TRP A 68 -4.25 -22.30 10.48
CA TRP A 68 -3.65 -23.58 10.83
C TRP A 68 -4.66 -24.68 10.53
N TYR A 69 -4.30 -25.66 9.71
CA TYR A 69 -5.18 -26.76 9.36
C TYR A 69 -4.37 -28.04 9.14
N ASP A 70 -4.76 -29.12 9.84
CA ASP A 70 -4.17 -30.47 9.71
C ASP A 70 -2.62 -30.48 9.79
N GLY A 71 -2.07 -29.71 10.73
CA GLY A 71 -0.63 -29.61 10.95
C GLY A 71 0.14 -28.73 9.95
N GLN A 72 -0.56 -28.03 9.05
CA GLN A 72 0.01 -27.14 8.04
C GLN A 72 -0.41 -25.68 8.28
N ALA A 73 0.50 -24.76 7.94
CA ALA A 73 0.29 -23.32 8.03
C ALA A 73 -0.06 -22.74 6.65
N TYR A 74 -1.17 -22.01 6.58
CA TYR A 74 -1.66 -21.35 5.38
C TYR A 74 -1.74 -19.84 5.61
N TRP A 75 -1.43 -19.06 4.56
CA TRP A 75 -1.43 -17.59 4.58
C TRP A 75 -2.35 -17.01 3.49
N PRO A 76 -3.69 -17.07 3.67
CA PRO A 76 -4.65 -16.78 2.60
C PRO A 76 -4.70 -15.32 2.14
N VAL A 77 -4.17 -14.40 2.95
CA VAL A 77 -4.01 -12.98 2.57
C VAL A 77 -2.88 -12.76 1.56
N VAL A 78 -1.97 -13.72 1.41
CA VAL A 78 -0.81 -13.63 0.49
C VAL A 78 -0.96 -14.59 -0.69
N PHE A 79 -1.58 -15.75 -0.46
CA PHE A 79 -1.68 -16.82 -1.46
C PHE A 79 -3.12 -17.32 -1.60
N ASP A 80 -3.50 -17.63 -2.84
CA ASP A 80 -4.74 -18.31 -3.15
C ASP A 80 -4.62 -19.81 -2.90
N TYR A 81 -5.53 -20.36 -2.09
CA TYR A 81 -5.63 -21.80 -1.86
C TYR A 81 -6.94 -22.33 -2.42
N GLN A 82 -6.94 -23.61 -2.76
CA GLN A 82 -8.13 -24.32 -3.22
C GLN A 82 -8.87 -24.97 -2.06
N GLU A 83 -10.16 -25.21 -2.22
CA GLU A 83 -10.98 -25.95 -1.27
C GLU A 83 -10.42 -27.37 -1.03
N ALA A 84 -9.81 -27.97 -2.05
CA ALA A 84 -9.09 -29.23 -1.95
C ALA A 84 -7.95 -29.23 -0.92
N ASN A 85 -7.30 -28.08 -0.66
CA ASN A 85 -6.27 -27.96 0.39
C ASN A 85 -6.84 -28.18 1.81
N PHE A 86 -8.15 -28.00 1.98
CA PHE A 86 -8.88 -28.19 3.24
C PHE A 86 -9.73 -29.48 3.22
N GLY A 87 -9.39 -30.41 2.33
CA GLY A 87 -10.09 -31.68 2.17
C GLY A 87 -11.46 -31.57 1.48
N GLY A 88 -11.69 -30.49 0.73
CA GLY A 88 -12.85 -30.35 -0.14
C GLY A 88 -12.74 -31.21 -1.41
N PRO A 89 -13.87 -31.53 -2.05
CA PRO A 89 -13.88 -32.39 -3.24
C PRO A 89 -13.54 -31.64 -4.53
N PHE A 90 -13.53 -30.30 -4.51
CA PHE A 90 -13.40 -29.47 -5.71
C PHE A 90 -12.07 -28.68 -5.75
N PRO A 91 -11.45 -28.52 -6.93
CA PRO A 91 -10.30 -27.66 -7.15
C PRO A 91 -10.71 -26.20 -7.38
N THR A 92 -11.68 -25.72 -6.60
CA THR A 92 -12.20 -24.35 -6.62
C THR A 92 -11.49 -23.49 -5.58
N GLU A 93 -11.55 -22.18 -5.73
CA GLU A 93 -10.99 -21.24 -4.74
C GLU A 93 -11.66 -21.42 -3.37
N ALA A 94 -10.86 -21.42 -2.30
CA ALA A 94 -11.35 -21.63 -0.95
C ALA A 94 -12.17 -20.42 -0.45
N VAL A 95 -13.47 -20.61 -0.25
CA VAL A 95 -14.35 -19.59 0.32
C VAL A 95 -14.37 -19.72 1.85
N TYR A 96 -13.45 -19.06 2.54
CA TYR A 96 -13.27 -19.16 4.01
C TYR A 96 -14.49 -18.76 4.85
N ARG A 97 -15.45 -18.05 4.24
CA ARG A 97 -16.71 -17.63 4.89
C ARG A 97 -17.85 -18.64 4.72
N ASP A 98 -17.67 -19.65 3.85
CA ASP A 98 -18.62 -20.75 3.71
C ASP A 98 -18.72 -21.52 5.04
N PRO A 99 -19.95 -21.73 5.58
CA PRO A 99 -20.15 -22.49 6.81
C PRO A 99 -19.45 -23.85 6.80
N TRP A 100 -19.41 -24.55 5.66
CA TRP A 100 -18.76 -25.87 5.57
C TRP A 100 -17.24 -25.76 5.79
N LEU A 101 -16.56 -24.87 5.07
CA LEU A 101 -15.11 -24.71 5.21
C LEU A 101 -14.74 -24.16 6.59
N LYS A 102 -15.54 -23.23 7.12
CA LYS A 102 -15.35 -22.68 8.47
C LYS A 102 -15.41 -23.78 9.53
N GLN A 103 -16.44 -24.63 9.48
CA GLN A 103 -16.57 -25.75 10.41
C GLN A 103 -15.38 -26.71 10.30
N ARG A 104 -14.95 -27.04 9.07
CA ARG A 104 -13.79 -27.91 8.84
C ARG A 104 -12.51 -27.35 9.45
N ILE A 105 -12.26 -26.06 9.28
CA ILE A 105 -11.09 -25.39 9.87
C ILE A 105 -11.18 -25.38 11.40
N GLU A 106 -12.35 -25.12 11.98
CA GLU A 106 -12.55 -25.14 13.43
C GLU A 106 -12.38 -26.55 14.04
N GLU A 107 -12.73 -27.61 13.30
CA GLU A 107 -12.55 -28.99 13.74
C GLU A 107 -11.09 -29.46 13.73
N ASN A 108 -10.27 -28.96 12.80
CA ASN A 108 -8.91 -29.46 12.55
C ASN A 108 -7.82 -28.38 12.71
N GLY A 109 -8.17 -27.25 13.32
CA GLY A 109 -7.27 -26.12 13.50
C GLY A 109 -7.95 -24.81 13.85
N PHE A 110 -7.44 -23.70 13.35
CA PHE A 110 -7.98 -22.36 13.62
C PHE A 110 -7.64 -21.36 12.52
N ALA A 111 -8.40 -20.27 12.45
CA ALA A 111 -8.16 -19.16 11.54
C ALA A 111 -8.06 -17.83 12.29
N LEU A 112 -7.05 -17.03 11.95
CA LEU A 112 -6.89 -15.65 12.41
C LEU A 112 -7.51 -14.70 11.38
N TRP A 113 -8.59 -14.03 11.77
CA TRP A 113 -9.35 -13.15 10.88
C TRP A 113 -8.95 -11.68 11.00
N PRO A 114 -9.11 -10.88 9.93
CA PRO A 114 -9.07 -9.43 10.03
C PRO A 114 -10.17 -8.91 10.99
N PRO A 115 -9.98 -7.71 11.57
CA PRO A 115 -10.96 -7.10 12.48
C PRO A 115 -12.34 -6.90 11.83
N ILE A 116 -12.36 -6.54 10.55
CA ILE A 116 -13.58 -6.34 9.78
C ILE A 116 -13.70 -7.49 8.78
N ARG A 117 -14.72 -8.33 8.98
CA ARG A 117 -15.06 -9.40 8.02
C ARG A 117 -16.02 -8.82 6.99
N TYR A 118 -15.49 -8.44 5.84
CA TYR A 118 -16.33 -7.88 4.78
C TYR A 118 -17.31 -8.94 4.26
N HIS A 119 -18.58 -8.57 4.05
CA HIS A 119 -19.58 -9.43 3.42
C HIS A 119 -20.02 -8.80 2.10
N HIS A 120 -19.72 -9.43 0.96
CA HIS A 120 -20.37 -9.07 -0.30
C HIS A 120 -21.79 -9.64 -0.24
N THR A 121 -22.79 -8.77 -0.05
CA THR A 121 -24.17 -9.10 -0.35
C THR A 121 -24.46 -8.40 -1.66
N THR A 122 -24.52 -9.15 -2.75
CA THR A 122 -25.01 -8.69 -4.05
C THR A 122 -26.06 -9.67 -4.53
#